data_AF-A0A4W5MXH5-F1
#
_entry.id   AF-A0A4W5MXH5-F1
#
_cell.length_a   1.000
_cell.length_b   1.000
_cell.length_c   1.000
_cell.angle_alpha   90.00
_cell.angle_beta   90.00
_cell.angle_gamma   90.00
#
_symmetry.space_group_name_H-M   'P 1'
#
loop_
_entity.id
_entity.type
_entity.pdbx_description
1 polymer ?
#
loop_
_entity_poly.entity_id
_entity_poly.type
_entity_poly.pdbx_seq_one_letter_code
_entity_poly.pdbx_strand_id
1 'polypeptide(L)'
;MGFLICIILGQLFVSFIILLNHGKITSNMKIEVNKIITEYGTNPDNQRHWKLLDNVQRYGHCCGMQSPNDWQSNMFIKNNSLTEVYPCSCFNTTDCPAIFGYSTPLFGNGNETHIHPQRCEDIITNWLKENTLTIVGMEVGLLIIQVLQFIVAVYLYQTIGQKAKLRNTSQLIRSEDHCEPNPDYLDDPDYPDQNHAYPEPNQANAHTNLAYPEQIIAYPEPRQADPDDQHQAYAGANHSYHR
;
A
#
# COMPACT_ATOMS: atom_id res chain seq x y z
N MET A 1 9.53 16.96 0.94
CA MET A 1 8.59 17.55 1.92
C MET A 1 7.23 17.86 1.36
N GLY A 2 7.11 18.59 0.24
CA GLY A 2 5.81 18.95 -0.34
C GLY A 2 4.86 17.77 -0.57
N PHE A 3 5.36 16.65 -1.08
CA PHE A 3 4.56 15.43 -1.30
C PHE A 3 3.89 14.89 -0.02
N LEU A 4 4.61 14.85 1.11
CA LEU A 4 4.05 14.39 2.39
C LEU A 4 2.94 15.31 2.88
N ILE A 5 3.13 16.62 2.73
CA ILE A 5 2.12 17.63 3.09
C ILE A 5 0.87 17.45 2.21
N CYS A 6 1.04 17.23 0.90
CA CYS A 6 -0.09 16.95 0.01
C CYS A 6 -0.86 15.69 0.42
N ILE A 7 -0.18 14.64 0.88
CA ILE A 7 -0.85 13.42 1.36
C ILE A 7 -1.65 13.72 2.63
N ILE A 8 -1.07 14.40 3.63
CA ILE A 8 -1.78 14.75 4.88
C ILE A 8 -3.03 15.58 4.56
N LEU A 9 -2.90 16.62 3.75
CA LEU A 9 -4.02 17.47 3.37
C LEU A 9 -5.08 16.68 2.59
N GLY A 10 -4.66 15.79 1.69
CA GLY A 10 -5.55 14.90 0.94
C GLY A 10 -6.33 13.96 1.85
N GLN A 11 -5.67 13.34 2.84
CA GLN A 11 -6.32 12.48 3.82
C GLN A 11 -7.37 13.24 4.61
N LEU A 12 -6.99 14.38 5.22
CA LEU A 12 -7.93 15.21 5.99
C LEU A 12 -9.12 15.66 5.14
N PHE A 13 -8.87 16.05 3.89
CA PHE A 13 -9.92 16.47 2.97
C PHE A 13 -10.89 15.34 2.64
N VAL A 14 -10.38 14.15 2.29
CA VAL A 14 -11.21 12.98 1.96
C VAL A 14 -12.04 12.55 3.17
N SER A 15 -11.42 12.41 4.35
CA SER A 15 -12.13 12.02 5.57
C SER A 15 -13.22 13.05 5.92
N PHE A 16 -12.93 14.34 5.78
CA PHE A 16 -13.92 15.41 5.98
C PHE A 16 -15.11 15.30 5.02
N ILE A 17 -14.87 15.08 3.72
CA ILE A 17 -15.93 14.93 2.71
C ILE A 17 -16.80 13.71 3.01
N ILE A 18 -16.19 12.58 3.39
CA ILE A 18 -16.92 11.35 3.73
C ILE A 18 -17.82 11.57 4.95
N LEU A 19 -17.32 12.24 5.99
CA LEU A 19 -18.09 12.50 7.22
C LEU A 19 -19.29 13.42 6.98
N LEU A 20 -19.12 14.50 6.21
CA LEU A 20 -20.22 15.44 5.97
C LEU A 20 -21.25 14.94 4.97
N ASN A 21 -20.81 14.23 3.93
CA ASN A 21 -21.67 13.88 2.80
C ASN A 21 -22.06 12.39 2.77
N HIS A 22 -21.90 11.65 3.87
CA HIS A 22 -22.17 10.22 3.93
C HIS A 22 -23.54 9.85 3.34
N GLY A 23 -24.61 10.55 3.71
CA GLY A 23 -25.95 10.28 3.17
C GLY A 23 -26.07 10.45 1.64
N LYS A 24 -25.40 11.47 1.09
CA LYS A 24 -25.36 11.71 -0.36
C LYS A 24 -24.52 10.65 -1.07
N ILE A 25 -23.40 10.24 -0.47
CA ILE A 25 -22.55 9.16 -0.99
C ILE A 25 -23.34 7.84 -1.06
N THR A 26 -24.06 7.49 0.01
CA THR A 26 -24.92 6.29 0.04
C THR A 26 -26.00 6.36 -1.03
N SER A 27 -26.66 7.52 -1.19
CA SER A 27 -27.68 7.69 -2.23
C SER A 27 -27.11 7.54 -3.65
N ASN A 28 -25.95 8.14 -3.92
CA ASN A 28 -25.28 8.02 -5.21
C ASN A 28 -24.86 6.57 -5.48
N MET A 29 -24.35 5.88 -4.46
CA MET A 29 -24.02 4.46 -4.56
C MET A 29 -25.23 3.61 -4.95
N LYS A 30 -26.41 3.86 -4.36
CA LYS A 30 -27.66 3.18 -4.75
C LYS A 30 -28.00 3.39 -6.22
N ILE A 31 -27.89 4.63 -6.70
CA ILE A 31 -28.17 4.97 -8.10
C ILE A 31 -27.23 4.20 -9.04
N GLU A 32 -25.93 4.20 -8.74
CA GLU A 32 -24.94 3.51 -9.57
C GLU A 32 -25.11 1.99 -9.55
N VAL A 33 -25.38 1.39 -8.39
CA VAL A 33 -25.64 -0.06 -8.30
C VAL A 33 -26.92 -0.42 -9.05
N ASN A 34 -27.99 0.37 -8.93
CA ASN A 34 -29.23 0.14 -9.69
C ASN A 34 -29.02 0.24 -11.20
N LYS A 35 -28.11 1.11 -11.65
CA LYS A 35 -27.71 1.17 -13.06
C LYS A 35 -26.98 -0.11 -13.48
N ILE A 36 -26.05 -0.60 -12.66
CA ILE A 36 -25.35 -1.87 -12.91
C ILE A 36 -26.35 -3.03 -12.98
N ILE A 37 -27.32 -3.11 -12.07
CA ILE A 37 -28.39 -4.13 -12.10
C ILE A 37 -29.20 -4.02 -13.39
N THR A 38 -29.56 -2.80 -13.80
CA THR A 38 -30.37 -2.58 -15.00
C THR A 38 -29.65 -3.05 -16.28
N GLU A 39 -28.34 -2.80 -16.37
CA GLU A 39 -27.49 -3.13 -17.54
C GLU A 39 -26.79 -4.50 -17.45
N TYR A 40 -26.97 -5.22 -16.34
CA TYR A 40 -26.33 -6.51 -16.08
C TYR A 40 -26.60 -7.50 -17.22
N GLY A 41 -25.56 -8.17 -17.69
CA GLY A 41 -25.67 -9.16 -18.77
C GLY A 41 -25.85 -8.59 -20.18
N THR A 42 -25.94 -7.27 -20.35
CA THR A 42 -26.28 -6.66 -21.65
C THR A 42 -25.03 -6.29 -22.47
N ASN A 43 -24.11 -5.51 -21.91
CA ASN A 43 -22.91 -5.04 -22.61
C ASN A 43 -21.64 -5.71 -22.02
N PRO A 44 -20.83 -6.43 -22.83
CA PRO A 44 -19.56 -6.99 -22.38
C PRO A 44 -18.55 -5.93 -21.91
N ASP A 45 -18.59 -4.70 -22.41
CA ASP A 45 -17.70 -3.63 -21.95
C ASP A 45 -17.91 -3.29 -20.47
N ASN A 46 -19.14 -3.50 -19.98
CA ASN A 46 -19.48 -3.26 -18.59
C ASN A 46 -19.13 -4.43 -17.67
N GLN A 47 -18.58 -5.55 -18.18
CA GLN A 47 -18.35 -6.82 -17.44
C GLN A 47 -17.70 -6.63 -16.08
N ARG A 48 -16.77 -5.69 -15.97
CA ARG A 48 -16.10 -5.39 -14.70
C ARG A 48 -17.07 -4.93 -13.62
N HIS A 49 -18.04 -4.08 -13.94
CA HIS A 49 -18.98 -3.51 -12.98
C HIS A 49 -19.93 -4.55 -12.41
N TRP A 50 -20.48 -5.43 -13.24
CA TRP A 50 -21.39 -6.46 -12.76
C TRP A 50 -20.66 -7.64 -12.12
N LYS A 51 -19.43 -7.98 -12.54
CA LYS A 51 -18.58 -8.91 -11.78
C LYS A 51 -18.23 -8.40 -10.38
N LEU A 52 -18.07 -7.08 -10.21
CA LEU A 52 -17.90 -6.48 -8.89
C LEU A 52 -19.14 -6.72 -8.03
N LEU A 53 -20.33 -6.47 -8.59
CA LEU A 53 -21.59 -6.73 -7.90
C LEU A 53 -21.75 -8.21 -7.55
N ASP A 54 -21.38 -9.13 -8.45
CA ASP A 54 -21.39 -10.57 -8.18
C ASP A 54 -20.50 -10.95 -7.00
N ASN A 55 -19.31 -10.36 -6.91
CA ASN A 55 -18.41 -10.58 -5.77
C ASN A 55 -19.01 -10.06 -4.48
N VAL A 56 -19.58 -8.85 -4.49
CA VAL A 56 -20.26 -8.28 -3.31
C VAL A 56 -21.39 -9.20 -2.85
N GLN A 57 -22.18 -9.74 -3.76
CA GLN A 57 -23.30 -10.63 -3.43
C GLN A 57 -22.83 -11.97 -2.86
N ARG A 58 -21.78 -12.57 -3.45
CA ARG A 58 -21.20 -13.83 -2.97
C ARG A 58 -20.53 -13.70 -1.60
N TYR A 59 -19.68 -12.70 -1.42
CA TYR A 59 -18.96 -12.50 -0.16
C TYR A 59 -19.86 -11.92 0.93
N GLY A 60 -20.82 -11.08 0.55
CA GLY A 60 -21.77 -10.47 1.46
C GLY A 60 -22.98 -11.34 1.78
N HIS A 61 -23.15 -12.48 1.10
CA HIS A 61 -24.35 -13.32 1.20
C HIS A 61 -25.64 -12.49 1.13
N CYS A 62 -25.73 -11.63 0.11
CA CYS A 62 -26.81 -10.68 -0.10
C CYS A 62 -27.26 -10.68 -1.55
N CYS A 63 -28.46 -10.17 -1.82
CA CYS A 63 -28.98 -10.06 -3.18
C CYS A 63 -29.70 -8.73 -3.42
N GLY A 64 -29.36 -8.10 -4.55
CA GLY A 64 -29.84 -6.75 -4.89
C GLY A 64 -29.21 -5.66 -4.03
N MET A 65 -29.62 -4.41 -4.22
CA MET A 65 -29.12 -3.28 -3.42
C MET A 65 -29.92 -3.17 -2.12
N GLN A 66 -31.24 -3.09 -2.25
CA GLN A 66 -32.23 -2.95 -1.18
C GLN A 66 -33.13 -4.18 -1.06
N SER A 67 -33.26 -4.98 -2.11
CA SER A 67 -34.06 -6.21 -2.10
C SER A 67 -33.68 -7.09 -3.29
N PRO A 68 -33.86 -8.42 -3.21
CA PRO A 68 -33.79 -9.27 -4.39
C PRO A 68 -34.69 -8.77 -5.54
N ASN A 69 -35.82 -8.14 -5.21
CA ASN A 69 -36.75 -7.60 -6.23
C ASN A 69 -36.17 -6.46 -7.08
N ASP A 70 -35.04 -5.88 -6.70
CA ASP A 70 -34.30 -4.93 -7.55
C ASP A 70 -33.95 -5.54 -8.91
N TRP A 71 -33.73 -6.87 -8.97
CA TRP A 71 -33.44 -7.58 -10.20
C TRP A 71 -34.57 -7.55 -11.23
N GLN A 72 -35.81 -7.28 -10.81
CA GLN A 72 -36.93 -7.10 -11.74
C GLN A 72 -36.79 -5.83 -12.61
N SER A 73 -35.87 -4.90 -12.26
CA SER A 73 -35.58 -3.72 -13.08
C SER A 73 -34.64 -4.03 -14.25
N ASN A 74 -33.98 -5.19 -14.26
CA ASN A 74 -33.00 -5.58 -15.29
C ASN A 74 -33.63 -5.65 -16.68
N MET A 75 -32.92 -5.11 -17.69
CA MET A 75 -33.41 -5.05 -19.07
C MET A 75 -33.55 -6.43 -19.71
N PHE A 76 -32.63 -7.36 -19.45
CA PHE A 76 -32.70 -8.72 -19.99
C PHE A 76 -33.92 -9.47 -19.42
N ILE A 77 -34.16 -9.37 -18.11
CA ILE A 77 -35.32 -9.96 -17.44
C ILE A 77 -36.62 -9.37 -17.99
N LYS A 78 -36.73 -8.04 -18.07
CA LYS A 78 -37.92 -7.36 -18.61
C LYS A 78 -38.20 -7.70 -20.07
N ASN A 79 -37.18 -7.64 -20.93
CA ASN A 79 -37.36 -7.87 -22.37
C ASN A 79 -37.79 -9.31 -22.69
N ASN A 80 -37.37 -10.28 -21.87
CA ASN A 80 -37.76 -11.68 -22.01
C ASN A 80 -38.98 -12.04 -21.14
N SER A 81 -39.61 -11.07 -20.45
CA SER A 81 -40.75 -11.28 -19.54
C SER A 81 -40.52 -12.39 -18.51
N LEU A 82 -39.29 -12.49 -18.00
CA LEU A 82 -38.90 -13.49 -17.02
C LEU A 82 -39.34 -13.06 -15.62
N THR A 83 -39.71 -14.03 -14.78
CA THR A 83 -40.08 -13.84 -13.37
C THR A 83 -39.28 -14.83 -12.52
N GLU A 84 -39.02 -14.48 -11.26
CA GLU A 84 -38.23 -15.33 -10.35
C GLU A 84 -36.82 -15.69 -10.89
N VAL A 85 -36.23 -14.76 -11.65
CA VAL A 85 -34.89 -14.90 -12.23
C VAL A 85 -33.92 -13.95 -11.54
N TYR A 86 -32.78 -14.48 -11.12
CA TYR A 86 -31.75 -13.77 -10.36
C TYR A 86 -30.36 -14.13 -10.89
N PRO A 87 -29.34 -13.28 -10.72
CA PRO A 87 -27.99 -13.66 -11.09
C PRO A 87 -27.51 -14.84 -10.24
N CYS A 88 -26.62 -15.65 -10.79
CA CYS A 88 -26.07 -16.81 -10.07
C CYS A 88 -25.37 -16.45 -8.75
N SER A 89 -24.91 -15.20 -8.59
CA SER A 89 -24.29 -14.68 -7.37
C SER A 89 -25.26 -14.47 -6.20
N CYS A 90 -26.58 -14.47 -6.45
CA CYS A 90 -27.62 -14.31 -5.43
C CYS A 90 -28.04 -15.63 -4.75
N PHE A 91 -27.67 -16.78 -5.31
CA PHE A 91 -28.13 -18.07 -4.80
C PHE A 91 -27.35 -18.50 -3.56
N ASN A 92 -28.07 -19.07 -2.59
CA ASN A 92 -27.47 -19.57 -1.36
C ASN A 92 -26.82 -20.96 -1.51
N THR A 93 -27.02 -21.60 -2.66
CA THR A 93 -26.42 -22.88 -3.05
C THR A 93 -25.22 -22.66 -3.95
N THR A 94 -24.26 -23.60 -3.91
CA THR A 94 -23.12 -23.61 -4.82
C THR A 94 -23.55 -23.81 -6.27
N ASP A 95 -24.66 -24.51 -6.48
CA ASP A 95 -25.25 -24.74 -7.79
C ASP A 95 -26.22 -23.61 -8.13
N CYS A 96 -25.91 -22.86 -9.20
CA CYS A 96 -26.84 -21.95 -9.81
C CYS A 96 -27.82 -22.75 -10.69
N PRO A 97 -29.14 -22.62 -10.51
CA PRO A 97 -30.14 -23.22 -11.39
C PRO A 97 -30.21 -22.47 -12.72
N ALA A 98 -29.11 -22.55 -13.47
CA ALA A 98 -28.82 -21.79 -14.67
C ALA A 98 -29.92 -21.93 -15.73
N ILE A 99 -30.30 -20.80 -16.32
CA ILE A 99 -31.18 -20.79 -17.48
C ILE A 99 -30.33 -21.09 -18.72
N PHE A 100 -30.53 -22.27 -19.31
CA PHE A 100 -29.85 -22.68 -20.53
C PHE A 100 -30.53 -22.06 -21.77
N GLY A 101 -29.73 -21.59 -22.73
CA GLY A 101 -30.22 -20.96 -23.97
C GLY A 101 -29.60 -19.60 -24.31
N TYR A 102 -28.77 -19.05 -23.42
CA TYR A 102 -28.04 -17.80 -23.61
C TYR A 102 -26.53 -18.01 -23.41
N SER A 103 -25.71 -17.16 -24.03
CA SER A 103 -24.25 -17.36 -24.27
C SER A 103 -23.39 -17.52 -23.00
N THR A 104 -23.94 -17.27 -21.81
CA THR A 104 -23.35 -17.58 -20.51
C THR A 104 -24.49 -17.68 -19.48
N PRO A 105 -24.51 -18.68 -18.58
CA PRO A 105 -25.55 -18.79 -17.55
C PRO A 105 -25.29 -17.77 -16.44
N LEU A 106 -25.63 -16.51 -16.74
CA LEU A 106 -25.52 -15.39 -15.83
C LEU A 106 -26.66 -15.38 -14.82
N PHE A 107 -27.79 -15.97 -15.22
CA PHE A 107 -29.03 -15.99 -14.49
C PHE A 107 -29.47 -17.42 -14.20
N GLY A 108 -30.12 -17.60 -13.05
CA GLY A 108 -30.78 -18.83 -12.66
C GLY A 108 -32.24 -18.60 -12.26
N ASN A 109 -33.04 -19.66 -12.36
CA ASN A 109 -34.43 -19.66 -11.92
C ASN A 109 -34.52 -20.03 -10.43
N GLY A 110 -35.10 -19.17 -9.60
CA GLY A 110 -35.17 -19.42 -8.17
C GLY A 110 -36.24 -18.60 -7.48
N ASN A 111 -37.01 -19.26 -6.61
CA ASN A 111 -37.91 -18.57 -5.69
C ASN A 111 -37.11 -17.92 -4.53
N GLU A 112 -37.75 -17.02 -3.77
CA GLU A 112 -37.24 -16.29 -2.61
C GLU A 112 -36.59 -17.19 -1.55
N THR A 113 -36.87 -18.49 -1.51
CA THR A 113 -36.29 -19.46 -0.57
C THR A 113 -34.85 -19.88 -0.91
N HIS A 114 -34.42 -19.74 -2.16
CA HIS A 114 -33.11 -20.21 -2.64
C HIS A 114 -32.11 -19.08 -2.90
N ILE A 115 -32.53 -17.84 -2.66
CA ILE A 115 -31.70 -16.65 -2.83
C ILE A 115 -31.39 -16.03 -1.47
N HIS A 116 -30.33 -15.22 -1.41
CA HIS A 116 -29.99 -14.45 -0.22
C HIS A 116 -31.06 -13.38 0.04
N PRO A 117 -31.85 -13.44 1.14
CA PRO A 117 -32.85 -12.41 1.46
C PRO A 117 -32.23 -11.10 1.95
N GLN A 118 -30.94 -11.10 2.32
CA GLN A 118 -30.24 -9.96 2.89
C GLN A 118 -30.01 -8.88 1.82
N ARG A 119 -30.14 -7.62 2.25
CA ARG A 119 -29.88 -6.45 1.42
C ARG A 119 -28.38 -6.18 1.40
N CYS A 120 -27.79 -5.97 0.22
CA CYS A 120 -26.37 -5.65 0.17
C CYS A 120 -26.05 -4.31 0.83
N GLU A 121 -26.98 -3.34 0.83
CA GLU A 121 -26.82 -2.10 1.60
C GLU A 121 -26.59 -2.37 3.10
N ASP A 122 -27.39 -3.24 3.71
CA ASP A 122 -27.28 -3.54 5.13
C ASP A 122 -25.96 -4.24 5.43
N ILE A 123 -25.55 -5.20 4.59
CA ILE A 123 -24.27 -5.90 4.74
C ILE A 123 -23.10 -4.92 4.66
N ILE A 124 -23.08 -4.04 3.65
CA ILE A 124 -22.00 -3.08 3.45
C ILE A 124 -21.94 -2.07 4.60
N THR A 125 -23.09 -1.53 5.00
CA THR A 125 -23.15 -0.53 6.07
C THR A 125 -22.84 -1.12 7.45
N ASN A 126 -23.27 -2.35 7.73
CA ASN A 126 -22.94 -3.04 8.98
C ASN A 126 -21.47 -3.44 9.02
N TRP A 127 -20.93 -3.99 7.92
CA TRP A 127 -19.50 -4.30 7.83
C TRP A 127 -18.64 -3.07 8.09
N LEU A 128 -19.02 -1.92 7.52
CA LEU A 128 -18.31 -0.66 7.74
C LEU A 128 -18.36 -0.23 9.21
N LYS A 129 -19.52 -0.32 9.86
CA LYS A 129 -19.69 0.02 11.28
C LYS A 129 -18.86 -0.88 12.19
N GLU A 130 -18.90 -2.20 11.96
CA GLU A 130 -18.16 -3.18 12.76
C GLU A 130 -16.65 -3.02 12.60
N ASN A 131 -16.19 -2.63 11.41
CA ASN A 131 -14.76 -2.43 11.11
C ASN A 131 -14.32 -0.97 11.21
N THR A 132 -15.17 -0.06 11.71
CA THR A 132 -14.86 1.38 11.78
C THR A 132 -13.61 1.64 12.61
N LEU A 133 -13.44 0.93 13.74
CA LEU A 133 -12.26 1.08 14.59
C LEU A 133 -10.97 0.73 13.85
N THR A 134 -10.98 -0.36 13.08
CA THR A 134 -9.84 -0.79 12.27
C THR A 134 -9.48 0.24 11.21
N ILE A 135 -10.48 0.77 10.51
CA ILE A 135 -10.28 1.78 9.44
C ILE A 135 -9.70 3.07 10.02
N VAL A 136 -10.29 3.59 11.11
CA VAL A 136 -9.78 4.78 11.80
C VAL A 136 -8.37 4.54 12.34
N GLY A 137 -8.11 3.34 12.86
CA GLY A 137 -6.77 2.94 13.31
C GLY A 137 -5.73 2.98 12.18
N MET A 138 -6.09 2.53 10.97
CA MET A 138 -5.22 2.63 9.80
C MET A 138 -4.96 4.08 9.40
N GLU A 139 -5.98 4.95 9.40
CA GLU A 139 -5.81 6.38 9.10
C GLU A 139 -4.85 7.05 10.10
N VAL A 140 -5.04 6.81 11.41
CA VAL A 140 -4.15 7.34 12.46
C VAL A 140 -2.72 6.78 12.31
N GLY A 141 -2.59 5.48 12.02
CA GLY A 141 -1.29 4.85 11.77
C GLY A 141 -0.55 5.49 10.60
N LEU A 142 -1.24 5.76 9.49
CA LEU A 142 -0.67 6.45 8.33
C LEU A 142 -0.20 7.87 8.68
N LEU A 143 -0.97 8.62 9.48
CA LEU A 143 -0.58 9.95 9.94
C LEU A 143 0.71 9.90 10.79
N ILE A 144 0.83 8.94 11.71
CA ILE A 144 2.04 8.76 12.52
C ILE A 144 3.26 8.48 11.64
N ILE A 145 3.13 7.56 10.67
CA ILE A 145 4.21 7.21 9.74
C ILE A 145 4.65 8.45 8.94
N GLN A 146 3.71 9.25 8.45
CA GLN A 146 4.01 10.46 7.69
C GLN A 146 4.74 11.52 8.53
N VAL A 147 4.38 11.68 9.81
CA VAL A 147 5.09 12.56 10.74
C VAL A 147 6.52 12.09 10.96
N LEU A 148 6.74 10.80 11.18
CA LEU A 148 8.09 10.22 11.31
C LEU A 148 8.92 10.43 10.04
N GLN A 149 8.33 10.19 8.86
CA GLN A 149 8.98 10.46 7.57
C GLN A 149 9.35 11.92 7.41
N PHE A 150 8.47 12.84 7.83
CA PHE A 150 8.76 14.27 7.80
C PHE A 150 9.94 14.62 8.71
N ILE A 151 9.96 14.11 9.95
CA ILE A 151 11.05 14.33 10.89
C ILE A 151 12.39 13.84 10.30
N VAL A 152 12.44 12.58 9.84
CA VAL A 152 13.65 12.00 9.25
C VAL A 152 14.11 12.79 8.04
N ALA A 153 13.18 13.19 7.16
CA ALA A 153 13.53 13.97 5.98
C ALA A 153 14.07 15.37 6.34
N VAL A 154 13.61 16.00 7.44
CA VAL A 154 14.16 17.28 7.92
C VAL A 154 15.59 17.05 8.43
N TYR A 155 15.82 16.04 9.26
CA TYR A 155 17.15 15.72 9.79
C TYR A 155 18.16 15.42 8.67
N LEU A 156 17.76 14.64 7.67
CA LEU A 156 18.60 14.35 6.50
C LEU A 156 18.89 15.61 5.68
N TYR A 157 17.88 16.45 5.44
CA TYR A 157 18.06 17.70 4.70
C TYR A 157 19.02 18.65 5.43
N GLN A 158 18.89 18.79 6.75
CA GLN A 158 19.80 19.60 7.56
C GLN A 158 21.22 19.04 7.52
N THR A 159 21.38 17.73 7.69
CA THR A 159 22.72 17.10 7.71
C THR A 159 23.44 17.26 6.38
N ILE A 160 22.75 17.04 5.25
CA ILE A 160 23.32 17.21 3.91
C ILE A 160 23.59 18.69 3.62
N GLY A 161 22.63 19.57 3.94
CA GLY A 161 22.77 21.01 3.74
C GLY A 161 23.94 21.60 4.52
N GLN A 162 24.14 21.19 5.77
CA GLN A 162 25.29 21.60 6.58
C GLN A 162 26.61 21.09 5.98
N LYS A 163 26.66 19.83 5.54
CA LYS A 163 27.85 19.27 4.87
C LYS A 163 28.19 20.00 3.57
N ALA A 164 27.19 20.37 2.77
CA ALA A 164 27.38 21.14 1.54
C ALA A 164 27.87 22.58 1.83
N LYS A 165 27.32 23.22 2.87
CA LYS A 165 27.76 24.56 3.29
C LYS A 165 29.22 24.55 3.74
N LEU A 166 29.60 23.59 4.60
CA LEU A 166 30.98 23.43 5.06
C LEU A 166 31.94 23.19 3.89
N ARG A 167 31.60 22.29 2.94
CA ARG A 167 32.42 22.04 1.75
C ARG A 167 32.64 23.29 0.90
N ASN A 168 31.59 24.07 0.67
CA ASN A 168 31.70 25.31 -0.11
C ASN A 168 32.56 26.35 0.61
N THR A 169 32.40 26.53 1.92
CA THR A 169 33.24 27.45 2.70
C THR A 169 34.71 27.02 2.69
N SER A 170 35.01 25.72 2.84
CA SER A 170 36.39 25.21 2.74
C SER A 170 37.01 25.41 1.35
N GLN A 171 36.21 25.33 0.27
CA GLN A 171 36.71 25.62 -1.07
C GLN A 171 36.98 27.11 -1.30
N LEU A 172 36.15 28.00 -0.76
CA LEU A 172 36.38 29.45 -0.85
C LEU A 172 37.66 29.85 -0.12
N ILE A 173 37.89 29.36 1.10
CA ILE A 173 39.13 29.61 1.85
C ILE A 173 40.35 29.12 1.06
N ARG A 174 40.29 27.93 0.45
CA ARG A 174 41.37 27.41 -0.40
C ARG A 174 41.61 28.23 -1.67
N SER A 175 40.60 28.91 -2.21
CA SER A 175 40.74 29.78 -3.38
C SER A 175 41.30 31.16 -3.03
N GLU A 176 40.98 31.69 -1.85
CA GLU A 176 41.50 32.97 -1.36
C GLU A 176 42.98 32.90 -0.98
N ASP A 177 43.45 31.76 -0.44
CA ASP A 177 44.89 31.53 -0.17
C ASP A 177 45.76 31.41 -1.45
N HIS A 178 45.17 31.47 -2.64
CA HIS A 178 45.89 31.40 -3.93
C HIS A 178 46.08 32.75 -4.62
N CYS A 179 45.82 33.87 -3.95
CA CYS A 179 46.16 35.21 -4.43
C CYS A 179 47.08 35.93 -3.44
N GLU A 180 48.39 35.74 -3.60
CA GLU A 180 49.43 36.62 -3.05
C GLU A 180 50.35 37.12 -4.20
N PRO A 181 51.13 38.20 -4.01
CA PRO A 181 51.10 39.37 -4.88
C PRO A 181 52.13 39.35 -6.02
N ASN A 182 51.92 40.25 -6.98
CA ASN A 182 52.77 40.56 -8.13
C ASN A 182 54.27 40.63 -7.78
N PRO A 183 55.17 39.93 -8.51
CA PRO A 183 56.60 39.95 -8.24
C PRO A 183 57.22 41.18 -8.92
N ASP A 184 57.48 42.24 -8.15
CA ASP A 184 58.44 43.25 -8.57
C ASP A 184 59.21 43.80 -7.36
N TYR A 185 60.54 43.81 -7.53
CA TYR A 185 61.63 44.45 -6.77
C TYR A 185 62.64 43.57 -5.98
N LEU A 186 63.75 43.33 -6.68
CA LEU A 186 65.19 43.31 -6.36
C LEU A 186 65.76 43.18 -4.92
N ASP A 187 66.69 42.22 -4.80
CA ASP A 187 68.04 42.18 -4.14
C ASP A 187 68.30 42.93 -2.81
N ASP A 188 68.64 42.18 -1.73
CA ASP A 188 69.97 42.08 -1.07
C ASP A 188 69.89 41.13 0.18
N PRO A 189 70.95 40.37 0.58
CA PRO A 189 70.89 39.41 1.67
C PRO A 189 71.60 39.88 2.95
N ASP A 190 70.93 39.85 4.12
CA ASP A 190 71.62 39.70 5.42
C ASP A 190 70.66 39.22 6.55
N TYR A 191 70.94 37.99 7.05
CA TYR A 191 70.75 37.35 8.39
C TYR A 191 69.60 37.75 9.38
N PRO A 192 69.17 36.90 10.35
CA PRO A 192 68.89 35.45 10.39
C PRO A 192 67.47 35.06 10.88
N ASP A 193 67.19 33.76 10.73
CA ASP A 193 66.16 32.89 11.32
C ASP A 193 65.42 33.38 12.58
N GLN A 194 64.09 33.47 12.49
CA GLN A 194 63.21 33.62 13.65
C GLN A 194 61.96 32.73 13.51
N ASN A 195 62.00 31.61 14.22
CA ASN A 195 60.87 30.72 14.47
C ASN A 195 59.65 31.50 15.01
N HIS A 196 58.57 31.54 14.25
CA HIS A 196 57.24 31.87 14.77
C HIS A 196 56.28 30.71 14.48
N ALA A 197 56.18 29.83 15.47
CA ALA A 197 55.04 28.94 15.62
C ALA A 197 53.77 29.78 15.83
N TYR A 198 52.77 29.61 14.97
CA TYR A 198 51.40 30.02 15.26
C TYR A 198 50.61 28.81 15.78
N PRO A 199 49.72 28.97 16.78
CA PRO A 199 49.05 27.87 17.43
C PRO A 199 47.91 27.34 16.55
N GLU A 200 47.86 26.03 16.35
CA GLU A 200 46.64 25.31 15.96
C GLU A 200 45.50 25.66 16.94
N PRO A 201 44.29 26.01 16.47
CA PRO A 201 43.13 26.05 17.35
C PRO A 201 42.71 24.61 17.63
N ASN A 202 43.27 24.05 18.70
CA ASN A 202 42.67 22.92 19.39
C ASN A 202 41.26 23.31 19.85
N GLN A 203 40.25 22.66 19.29
CA GLN A 203 39.01 22.46 20.02
C GLN A 203 38.82 20.97 20.28
N ALA A 204 39.18 20.62 21.51
CA ALA A 204 39.18 19.29 22.05
C ALA A 204 37.76 18.83 22.46
N ASN A 205 37.52 17.55 22.20
CA ASN A 205 36.81 16.57 23.03
C ASN A 205 35.28 16.60 23.14
N ALA A 206 34.67 15.58 22.55
CA ALA A 206 34.07 14.50 23.34
C ALA A 206 34.06 13.18 22.53
N HIS A 207 35.15 12.41 22.62
CA HIS A 207 35.08 10.97 22.37
C HIS A 207 34.48 10.31 23.63
N THR A 208 33.20 9.97 23.57
CA THR A 208 32.70 8.81 24.32
C THR A 208 32.79 7.60 23.42
N ASN A 209 33.84 6.81 23.63
CA ASN A 209 33.87 5.41 23.23
C ASN A 209 32.75 4.69 24.01
N LEU A 210 31.64 4.38 23.36
CA LEU A 210 30.86 3.20 23.71
C LEU A 210 31.36 2.07 22.82
N ALA A 211 32.32 1.31 23.35
CA ALA A 211 32.66 0.00 22.82
C ALA A 211 31.41 -0.88 22.84
N TYR A 212 30.94 -1.29 21.67
CA TYR A 212 30.12 -2.49 21.52
C TYR A 212 31.07 -3.69 21.45
N PRO A 213 30.86 -4.77 22.22
CA PRO A 213 31.67 -5.97 22.09
C PRO A 213 31.37 -6.65 20.75
N GLU A 214 32.43 -6.93 20.00
CA GLU A 214 32.44 -7.82 18.83
C GLU A 214 32.13 -9.24 19.32
N GLN A 215 30.95 -9.77 18.96
CA GLN A 215 30.63 -11.17 19.20
C GLN A 215 31.20 -12.01 18.04
N ILE A 216 32.42 -12.53 18.25
CA ILE A 216 33.01 -13.57 17.41
C ILE A 216 32.26 -14.87 17.72
N ILE A 217 31.30 -15.25 16.87
CA ILE A 217 30.75 -16.60 16.87
C ILE A 217 31.69 -17.46 16.04
N ALA A 218 32.44 -18.33 16.71
CA ALA A 218 33.17 -19.42 16.07
C ALA A 218 32.16 -20.41 15.46
N TYR A 219 32.15 -20.52 14.13
CA TYR A 219 31.47 -21.61 13.45
C TYR A 219 32.38 -22.84 13.42
N PRO A 220 31.90 -24.04 13.81
CA PRO A 220 32.69 -25.26 13.68
C PRO A 220 32.88 -25.63 12.20
N GLU A 221 34.11 -26.03 11.89
CA GLU A 221 34.61 -26.44 10.58
C GLU A 221 33.80 -27.61 9.97
N PRO A 222 33.42 -27.56 8.68
CA PRO A 222 32.81 -28.70 8.01
C PRO A 222 33.89 -29.76 7.70
N ARG A 223 33.66 -31.00 8.15
CA ARG A 223 34.44 -32.16 7.69
C ARG A 223 34.31 -32.30 6.17
N GLN A 224 35.46 -32.36 5.49
CA GLN A 224 35.59 -32.81 4.10
C GLN A 224 35.00 -34.22 3.95
N ALA A 225 34.08 -34.38 3.00
CA ALA A 225 33.67 -35.67 2.48
C ALA A 225 34.42 -35.92 1.16
N ASP A 226 35.18 -37.02 1.15
CA ASP A 226 35.88 -37.63 0.02
C ASP A 226 34.86 -38.11 -1.04
N PRO A 227 35.09 -37.89 -2.36
CA PRO A 227 34.17 -38.35 -3.38
C PRO A 227 34.58 -39.73 -3.90
N ASP A 228 34.10 -40.79 -3.27
CA ASP A 228 33.96 -42.12 -3.89
C ASP A 228 32.99 -42.99 -3.08
N ASP A 229 31.74 -43.10 -3.53
CA ASP A 229 31.07 -44.40 -3.63
C ASP A 229 29.71 -44.26 -4.35
N GLN A 230 29.62 -44.88 -5.52
CA GLN A 230 28.37 -45.22 -6.16
C GLN A 230 27.74 -46.44 -5.47
N HIS A 231 26.40 -46.42 -5.38
CA HIS A 231 25.45 -47.54 -5.51
C HIS A 231 24.51 -47.81 -4.31
N GLN A 232 23.21 -47.92 -4.66
CA GLN A 232 22.14 -48.70 -4.02
C GLN A 232 21.64 -48.13 -2.65
N ALA A 233 20.36 -48.06 -2.28
CA ALA A 233 19.12 -48.71 -2.71
C ALA A 233 17.87 -48.01 -2.09
N TYR A 234 16.77 -47.99 -2.86
CA TYR A 234 15.35 -48.29 -2.55
C TYR A 234 14.57 -47.83 -1.29
N ALA A 235 13.28 -47.49 -1.58
CA ALA A 235 12.02 -47.59 -0.81
C ALA A 235 11.69 -46.45 0.18
N GLY A 236 10.62 -45.66 0.01
CA GLY A 236 9.19 -45.97 0.27
C GLY A 236 8.76 -45.23 1.56
N ALA A 237 7.60 -44.61 1.79
CA ALA A 237 6.28 -44.67 1.21
C ALA A 237 5.46 -43.40 1.60
N ASN A 238 4.44 -43.10 0.79
CA ASN A 238 3.31 -42.20 1.09
C ASN A 238 2.49 -42.69 2.30
N HIS A 239 1.90 -41.78 3.06
CA HIS A 239 0.58 -42.04 3.66
C HIS A 239 -0.25 -40.78 3.93
N SER A 240 -1.39 -40.75 3.25
CA SER A 240 -2.60 -39.95 3.46
C SER A 240 -3.36 -40.41 4.70
N TYR A 241 -4.13 -39.52 5.35
CA TYR A 241 -5.35 -39.91 6.08
C TYR A 241 -6.45 -38.85 6.00
N HIS A 242 -7.58 -39.29 5.47
CA HIS A 242 -8.92 -38.73 5.61
C HIS A 242 -9.47 -39.00 7.02
N ARG A 243 -10.31 -38.09 7.53
CA ARG A 243 -11.65 -38.42 8.04
C ARG A 243 -12.55 -37.20 7.87
#